data_AF-A0A2I0BFF4-F1
#
_entry.id   AF-A0A2I0BFF4-F1
#
_cell.length_a   1.000
_cell.length_b   1.000
_cell.length_c   1.000
_cell.angle_alpha   90.00
_cell.angle_beta   90.00
_cell.angle_gamma   90.00
#
_symmetry.space_group_name_H-M   'P 1'
#
loop_
_entity.id
_entity.type
_entity.pdbx_description
1 polymer ?
#
loop_
_entity_poly.entity_id
_entity_poly.type
_entity_poly.pdbx_seq_one_letter_code
_entity_poly.pdbx_strand_id
1 'polypeptide(L)'
;MFESAFLQMRLKEANLLRAGTTLLGFSGERVQPLGFITLPVSFGDNNDHAISMVNFAVIRAKSGYNAILGRTTLNSFGMVIFTPHLCAKFPTSSGIVTIRGDARQATRCFQIAAQLVVNRMDPRETQPVTP
;
A
#
# COMPACT_ATOMS: atom_id res chain seq x y z
N MET A 1 -4.31 2.22 -3.37
CA MET A 1 -4.29 3.25 -2.31
C MET A 1 -5.57 3.15 -1.52
N PHE A 2 -5.53 3.37 -0.21
CA PHE A 2 -6.73 3.33 0.63
C PHE A 2 -7.39 4.70 0.70
N GLU A 3 -8.72 4.71 0.82
CA GLU A 3 -9.55 5.94 0.85
C GLU A 3 -9.09 6.92 1.94
N SER A 4 -8.67 6.44 3.11
CA SER A 4 -8.16 7.30 4.19
C SER A 4 -7.00 8.18 3.75
N ALA A 5 -6.00 7.60 3.06
CA ALA A 5 -4.86 8.34 2.54
C ALA A 5 -5.25 9.28 1.39
N PHE A 6 -6.14 8.82 0.51
CA PHE A 6 -6.70 9.63 -0.57
C PHE A 6 -7.35 10.92 -0.06
N LEU A 7 -8.18 10.80 1.00
CA LEU A 7 -8.84 11.94 1.63
C LEU A 7 -7.85 12.84 2.39
N GLN A 8 -6.84 12.27 3.06
CA GLN A 8 -5.78 13.04 3.74
C GLN A 8 -4.97 13.91 2.77
N MET A 9 -4.78 13.46 1.53
CA MET A 9 -4.17 14.25 0.46
C MET A 9 -5.11 15.31 -0.14
N ARG A 10 -6.34 15.45 0.39
CA ARG A 10 -7.36 16.40 -0.06
C ARG A 10 -7.81 16.19 -1.51
N LEU A 11 -7.72 14.95 -2.01
CA LEU A 11 -8.21 14.56 -3.32
C LEU A 11 -9.72 14.26 -3.23
N LYS A 12 -10.46 14.51 -4.31
CA LYS A 12 -11.92 14.34 -4.36
C LYS A 12 -12.30 13.19 -5.27
N GLU A 13 -13.39 12.49 -4.96
CA GLU A 13 -13.88 11.39 -5.83
C GLU A 13 -14.14 11.84 -7.28
N ALA A 14 -14.47 13.12 -7.51
CA ALA A 14 -14.60 13.70 -8.84
C ALA A 14 -13.29 13.67 -9.67
N ASN A 15 -12.13 13.47 -9.04
CA ASN A 15 -10.85 13.28 -9.70
C ASN A 15 -10.59 11.81 -10.12
N LEU A 16 -11.47 10.88 -9.74
CA LEU A 16 -11.31 9.46 -10.03
C LEU A 16 -11.87 9.12 -11.41
N LEU A 17 -11.10 8.31 -12.14
CA LEU A 17 -11.62 7.61 -13.30
C LEU A 17 -12.47 6.42 -12.83
N ARG A 18 -13.71 6.33 -13.32
CA ARG A 18 -14.64 5.25 -12.94
C ARG A 18 -14.07 3.88 -13.31
N ALA A 19 -14.17 2.96 -12.36
CA ALA A 19 -13.71 1.58 -12.52
C ALA A 19 -14.87 0.62 -12.77
N GLY A 20 -14.84 -0.12 -13.88
CA GLY A 20 -15.66 -1.31 -14.11
C GLY A 20 -15.00 -2.62 -13.66
N THR A 21 -13.87 -2.53 -12.96
CA THR A 21 -12.99 -3.67 -12.68
C THR A 21 -13.06 -4.11 -11.23
N THR A 22 -12.96 -5.41 -10.98
CA THR A 22 -12.82 -5.98 -9.63
C THR A 22 -11.37 -6.37 -9.39
N LEU A 23 -10.82 -6.02 -8.23
CA LEU A 23 -9.52 -6.49 -7.78
C LEU A 23 -9.69 -7.77 -6.97
N LEU A 24 -8.84 -8.76 -7.25
CA LEU A 24 -8.76 -10.01 -6.51
C LEU A 24 -7.35 -10.19 -5.97
N GLY A 25 -7.23 -10.60 -4.70
CA GLY A 25 -5.96 -11.05 -4.12
C GLY A 25 -5.44 -10.25 -2.92
N PHE A 26 -6.02 -9.10 -2.58
CA PHE A 26 -5.57 -8.35 -1.40
C PHE A 26 -6.07 -8.95 -0.07
N SER A 27 -7.33 -9.41 -0.03
CA SER A 27 -7.95 -10.01 1.16
C SER A 27 -8.51 -11.42 0.90
N GLY A 28 -8.18 -12.02 -0.25
CA GLY A 28 -8.91 -13.18 -0.77
C GLY A 28 -10.32 -12.84 -1.29
N GLU A 29 -10.84 -11.65 -0.96
CA GLU A 29 -12.13 -11.16 -1.42
C GLU A 29 -11.99 -10.36 -2.72
N ARG A 30 -13.12 -10.27 -3.42
CA ARG A 30 -13.31 -9.38 -4.56
C ARG A 30 -13.59 -7.98 -4.05
N VAL A 31 -12.69 -7.04 -4.35
CA VAL A 31 -12.82 -5.64 -3.96
C VAL A 31 -13.03 -4.77 -5.19
N GLN A 32 -14.13 -4.02 -5.22
CA GLN A 32 -14.36 -3.03 -6.25
C GLN A 32 -13.75 -1.69 -5.81
N PRO A 33 -12.78 -1.12 -6.55
CA PRO A 33 -12.24 0.19 -6.22
C PRO A 33 -13.27 1.29 -6.51
N LEU A 34 -13.20 2.39 -5.75
CA LEU A 34 -13.98 3.60 -6.00
C LEU A 34 -13.66 4.20 -7.38
N GLY A 35 -12.41 4.03 -7.80
CA GLY A 35 -11.92 4.44 -9.10
C GLY A 35 -10.39 4.38 -9.15
N PHE A 36 -9.84 4.94 -10.21
CA PHE A 36 -8.41 5.01 -10.45
C PHE A 36 -7.94 6.46 -10.48
N ILE A 37 -6.71 6.67 -10.02
CA ILE A 37 -6.04 7.98 -10.09
C ILE A 37 -4.55 7.79 -10.38
N THR A 38 -4.02 8.59 -11.29
CA THR A 38 -2.59 8.63 -11.57
C THR A 38 -1.96 9.73 -10.73
N LEU A 39 -0.99 9.38 -9.89
CA LEU A 39 -0.27 10.34 -9.04
C LEU A 39 1.24 10.21 -9.26
N PRO A 40 1.99 11.33 -9.20
CA PRO A 40 3.45 11.27 -9.12
C PRO A 40 3.85 10.67 -7.77
N VAL A 41 4.75 9.69 -7.80
CA VAL A 41 5.36 9.09 -6.62
C VAL A 41 6.86 9.34 -6.69
N SER A 42 7.40 9.95 -5.64
CA SER A 42 8.83 10.18 -5.49
C SER A 42 9.42 9.30 -4.41
N PHE A 43 10.61 8.78 -4.69
CA PHE A 43 11.45 8.04 -3.77
C PHE A 43 12.83 8.70 -3.79
N GLY A 44 13.42 8.94 -2.63
CA GLY A 44 14.70 9.64 -2.55
C GLY A 44 15.35 9.53 -1.18
N ASP A 45 16.63 9.86 -1.13
CA ASP A 45 17.37 10.17 0.09
C ASP A 45 17.99 11.57 -0.04
N ASN A 46 18.98 11.91 0.80
CA ASN A 46 19.61 13.23 0.77
C ASN A 46 20.48 13.47 -0.48
N ASN A 47 20.82 12.43 -1.25
CA ASN A 47 21.67 12.54 -2.43
C ASN A 47 20.86 12.74 -3.70
N ASP A 48 19.83 11.92 -3.91
CA ASP A 48 19.07 11.92 -5.16
C ASP A 48 17.64 11.37 -4.96
N HIS A 49 16.79 11.55 -5.97
CA HIS A 49 15.44 11.03 -6.01
C HIS A 49 15.01 10.61 -7.43
N ALA A 50 14.04 9.71 -7.50
CA ALA A 50 13.35 9.36 -8.74
C ALA A 50 11.86 9.61 -8.58
N ILE A 51 11.21 10.02 -9.68
CA ILE A 51 9.76 10.25 -9.75
C ILE A 51 9.18 9.38 -10.86
N SER A 52 8.07 8.70 -10.58
CA SER A 52 7.29 7.98 -11.59
C SER A 52 5.81 8.24 -11.41
N MET A 53 5.07 8.30 -12.51
CA MET A 53 3.61 8.32 -12.48
C MET A 53 3.09 6.92 -12.15
N VAL A 54 2.27 6.80 -11.10
CA VAL A 54 1.73 5.53 -10.64
C VAL A 54 0.21 5.60 -10.68
N ASN A 55 -0.40 4.61 -11.33
CA ASN A 55 -1.85 4.45 -11.33
C ASN A 55 -2.29 3.69 -10.07
N PHE A 56 -3.03 4.36 -9.19
CA PHE A 56 -3.58 3.80 -7.98
C PHE A 56 -5.05 3.46 -8.16
N ALA A 57 -5.42 2.22 -7.84
CA ALA A 57 -6.80 1.91 -7.50
C ALA A 57 -7.11 2.45 -6.09
N VAL A 58 -8.17 3.24 -5.95
CA VAL A 58 -8.63 3.77 -4.65
C VAL A 58 -9.63 2.79 -4.04
N ILE A 59 -9.31 2.29 -2.86
CA ILE A 59 -10.06 1.21 -2.20
C ILE A 59 -10.69 1.73 -0.91
N ARG A 60 -12.01 1.59 -0.81
CA ARG A 60 -12.78 1.83 0.42
C ARG A 60 -12.65 0.64 1.37
N ALA A 61 -11.55 0.61 2.13
CA ALA A 61 -11.32 -0.40 3.16
C ALA A 61 -10.53 0.18 4.33
N LYS A 62 -10.81 -0.31 5.54
CA LYS A 62 -9.96 -0.06 6.71
C LYS A 62 -8.60 -0.74 6.47
N SER A 63 -7.52 -0.01 6.69
CA SER A 63 -6.16 -0.50 6.52
C SER A 63 -5.21 0.27 7.43
N GLY A 64 -4.17 -0.41 7.92
CA GLY A 64 -3.04 0.24 8.59
C GLY A 64 -2.07 0.91 7.61
N TYR A 65 -2.22 0.66 6.30
CA TYR A 65 -1.35 1.19 5.26
C TYR A 65 -2.05 2.33 4.50
N ASN A 66 -1.25 3.25 3.95
CA ASN A 66 -1.76 4.32 3.08
C ASN A 66 -1.95 3.84 1.64
N ALA A 67 -0.98 3.11 1.13
CA ALA A 67 -1.00 2.52 -0.20
C ALA A 67 -0.13 1.27 -0.23
N ILE A 68 -0.33 0.46 -1.27
CA ILE A 68 0.46 -0.73 -1.56
C ILE A 68 1.04 -0.51 -2.94
N LEU A 69 2.35 -0.69 -3.05
CA LEU A 69 3.07 -0.56 -4.30
C LEU A 69 3.27 -1.96 -4.86
N GLY A 70 2.66 -2.21 -6.01
CA GLY A 70 2.81 -3.47 -6.70
C GLY A 70 4.18 -3.60 -7.38
N ARG A 71 4.48 -4.80 -7.86
CA ARG A 71 5.69 -5.10 -8.63
C ARG A 71 5.88 -4.18 -9.82
N THR A 72 4.81 -3.79 -10.51
CA THR A 72 4.88 -2.86 -11.65
C THR A 72 5.52 -1.53 -11.26
N THR A 73 5.13 -0.96 -10.10
CA THR A 73 5.73 0.27 -9.60
C THR A 73 7.17 0.04 -9.15
N LEU A 74 7.45 -1.04 -8.41
CA LEU A 74 8.83 -1.33 -8.00
C LEU A 74 9.76 -1.49 -9.21
N ASN A 75 9.30 -2.17 -10.26
CA ASN A 75 10.04 -2.37 -11.50
C ASN A 75 10.26 -1.06 -12.27
N SER A 76 9.31 -0.11 -12.24
CA SER A 76 9.50 1.19 -12.92
C SER A 76 10.64 2.02 -12.32
N PHE A 77 10.97 1.78 -11.05
CA PHE A 77 12.13 2.37 -10.40
C PHE A 77 13.40 1.50 -10.49
N GLY A 78 13.33 0.27 -11.01
CA GLY A 78 14.44 -0.69 -10.87
C GLY A 78 14.74 -1.03 -9.40
N MET A 79 13.70 -1.05 -8.56
CA MET A 79 13.83 -1.13 -7.11
C MET A 79 14.00 -2.57 -6.62
N VAL A 80 14.98 -2.76 -5.74
CA VAL A 80 15.23 -4.00 -5.01
C VAL A 80 14.82 -3.80 -3.55
N ILE A 81 13.96 -4.69 -3.04
CA ILE A 81 13.51 -4.68 -1.65
C ILE A 81 14.33 -5.68 -0.83
N PHE A 82 14.97 -5.17 0.22
CA PHE A 82 15.65 -5.95 1.23
C PHE A 82 14.81 -6.00 2.51
N THR A 83 13.87 -6.96 2.53
CA THR A 83 12.86 -7.10 3.58
C THR A 83 13.42 -7.25 5.01
N PRO A 84 14.53 -7.97 5.29
CA PRO A 84 14.98 -8.16 6.67
C PRO A 84 15.43 -6.84 7.33
N HIS A 85 15.79 -5.84 6.54
CA HIS A 85 16.23 -4.52 7.03
C HIS A 85 15.26 -3.41 6.65
N LEU A 86 14.05 -3.77 6.19
CA LEU A 86 13.02 -2.84 5.72
C LEU A 86 13.59 -1.79 4.77
N CYS A 87 14.45 -2.21 3.84
CA CYS A 87 15.22 -1.30 3.02
C CYS A 87 14.85 -1.49 1.55
N ALA A 88 14.84 -0.41 0.78
CA ALA A 88 14.67 -0.43 -0.66
C ALA A 88 15.81 0.33 -1.32
N LYS A 89 16.35 -0.20 -2.41
CA LYS A 89 17.42 0.43 -3.20
C LYS A 89 17.03 0.51 -4.66
N PHE A 90 17.45 1.58 -5.32
CA PHE A 90 17.24 1.74 -6.75
C PHE A 90 18.30 2.66 -7.36
N PRO A 91 18.64 2.48 -8.64
CA PRO A 91 19.59 3.34 -9.32
C PRO A 91 18.96 4.69 -9.70
N THR A 92 19.78 5.73 -9.67
CA THR A 92 19.52 7.06 -10.24
C THR A 92 20.72 7.48 -11.09
N SER A 93 20.64 8.65 -11.75
CA SER A 93 21.78 9.19 -12.50
C SER A 93 23.00 9.49 -11.63
N SER A 94 22.79 9.74 -10.33
CA SER A 94 23.84 10.12 -9.38
C SER A 94 24.36 8.94 -8.55
N GLY A 95 23.81 7.73 -8.70
CA GLY A 95 24.25 6.55 -7.96
C GLY A 95 23.10 5.64 -7.52
N ILE A 96 23.21 5.07 -6.32
CA ILE A 96 22.16 4.22 -5.74
C ILE A 96 21.53 4.95 -4.57
N VAL A 97 20.23 5.18 -4.66
CA VAL A 97 19.43 5.70 -3.55
C VAL A 97 19.03 4.56 -2.64
N THR A 98 19.09 4.81 -1.32
CA THR A 98 18.69 3.84 -0.30
C THR A 98 17.60 4.41 0.61
N ILE A 99 16.41 3.81 0.56
CA ILE A 99 15.30 4.14 1.45
C ILE A 99 15.28 3.13 2.60
N ARG A 100 15.11 3.64 3.81
CA ARG A 100 14.95 2.84 5.03
C ARG A 100 13.54 3.04 5.58
N GLY A 101 12.86 1.93 5.81
CA GLY A 101 11.58 1.89 6.50
C GLY A 101 11.76 2.06 8.00
N ASP A 102 10.70 2.52 8.65
CA ASP A 102 10.61 2.60 10.10
C ASP A 102 10.03 1.28 10.65
N ALA A 103 10.83 0.53 11.41
CA ALA A 103 10.43 -0.74 12.00
C ALA A 103 9.27 -0.61 13.00
N ARG A 104 9.16 0.52 13.72
CA ARG A 104 8.06 0.78 14.65
C ARG A 104 6.77 1.00 13.86
N GLN A 105 6.82 1.80 12.79
CA GLN A 105 5.64 1.99 11.93
C GLN A 105 5.24 0.68 11.24
N ALA A 106 6.21 -0.09 10.72
CA ALA A 106 5.94 -1.38 10.09
C ALA A 106 5.24 -2.34 11.06
N THR A 107 5.74 -2.45 12.29
CA THR A 107 5.12 -3.26 13.36
C THR A 107 3.70 -2.79 13.66
N ARG A 108 3.50 -1.47 13.78
CA ARG A 108 2.17 -0.89 14.05
C ARG A 108 1.18 -1.19 12.93
N CYS A 109 1.60 -1.04 11.66
CA CYS A 109 0.77 -1.36 10.50
C CYS A 109 0.37 -2.85 10.50
N PHE A 110 1.32 -3.74 10.83
CA PHE A 110 1.06 -5.16 10.94
C PHE A 110 0.04 -5.49 12.05
N GLN A 111 0.20 -4.90 13.24
CA GLN A 111 -0.75 -5.09 14.36
C GLN A 111 -2.17 -4.62 13.98
N ILE A 112 -2.30 -3.47 13.33
CA ILE A 112 -3.60 -2.96 12.86
C ILE A 112 -4.20 -3.93 11.83
N ALA A 113 -3.40 -4.40 10.87
CA ALA A 113 -3.87 -5.35 9.86
C ALA A 113 -4.34 -6.67 10.50
N ALA A 114 -3.60 -7.21 11.47
CA ALA A 114 -3.98 -8.42 12.20
C ALA A 114 -5.30 -8.22 12.98
N GLN A 115 -5.45 -7.10 13.69
CA GLN A 115 -6.67 -6.81 14.43
C GLN A 115 -7.89 -6.67 13.51
N LEU A 116 -7.71 -6.10 12.32
CA LEU A 116 -8.78 -5.99 11.33
C LEU A 116 -9.23 -7.36 10.80
N VAL A 117 -8.35 -8.36 10.76
CA VAL A 117 -8.72 -9.75 10.43
C VAL A 117 -9.53 -10.36 11.56
N VAL A 118 -9.08 -10.23 12.81
CA VAL A 118 -9.81 -10.74 13.99
C VAL A 118 -11.20 -10.14 14.09
N ASN A 119 -11.34 -8.82 13.89
CA ASN A 119 -12.63 -8.14 13.95
C ASN A 119 -13.60 -8.54 12.83
N ARG A 120 -13.11 -9.20 11.77
CA ARG A 120 -13.94 -9.72 10.66
C ARG A 120 -14.37 -11.17 10.87
N MET A 121 -13.75 -11.91 11.79
CA MET A 121 -14.17 -13.26 12.14
C MET A 121 -15.47 -13.21 12.96
N ASP A 122 -16.41 -14.14 12.69
CA ASP A 122 -17.66 -14.25 13.47
C ASP A 122 -17.30 -14.64 14.92
N PRO A 123 -17.84 -13.97 15.96
CA PRO A 123 -17.63 -14.34 17.37
C PRO A 123 -17.85 -15.84 17.67
N ARG A 124 -18.63 -16.54 16.84
CA ARG A 124 -18.89 -17.99 16.94
C ARG A 124 -17.72 -18.89 16.51
N GLU A 125 -16.79 -18.41 15.68
CA GLU A 125 -15.60 -19.17 15.27
C GLU A 125 -14.43 -19.04 16.26
N THR A 126 -14.52 -18.09 17.19
CA THR A 126 -13.49 -17.82 18.22
C THR A 126 -13.68 -18.60 19.52
N GLN A 127 -14.73 -19.42 19.67
CA GLN A 127 -14.85 -20.25 20.86
C GLN A 127 -13.90 -21.45 20.78
N PRO A 128 -13.10 -21.72 21.83
CA PRO A 128 -12.34 -22.96 21.89
C PRO A 128 -13.33 -24.13 21.81
N VAL A 129 -13.05 -25.06 20.89
CA VAL A 129 -13.79 -26.33 20.84
C VAL A 129 -13.51 -27.03 22.16
N THR A 130 -14.45 -26.92 23.10
CA THR A 130 -14.44 -27.72 24.32
C THR A 130 -14.56 -29.20 23.91
N PRO A 131 -13.66 -30.08 24.38
CA PRO A 131 -13.74 -31.51 24.13
C PRO A 131 -14.99 -32.13 24.75
#